data_AF-A0A109BNB1-F1
#
_entry.id   AF-A0A109BNB1-F1
#
_cell.length_a   1.000
_cell.length_b   1.000
_cell.length_c   1.000
_cell.angle_alpha   90.00
_cell.angle_beta   90.00
_cell.angle_gamma   90.00
#
_symmetry.space_group_name_H-M   'P 1'
#
loop_
_entity.id
_entity.type
_entity.pdbx_description
1 polymer ?
#
loop_
_entity_poly.entity_id
_entity_poly.type
_entity_poly.pdbx_seq_one_letter_code
_entity_poly.pdbx_strand_id
1 'polypeptide(L)'
;MPVSLLNIFPRPQDLMAVAVEDLATVMFEFLRPDHSGRFSFVALIDQLFPLNPPSYPDASKEETMIALAEGLSWLETHGLVIKDPRQPNHFYILTRRAKALRGKADVESYRKGRILPVDLLGPRLVDKVQSQFLRGDYDVAVFQAFKEVEVATRKAARLGDDVLGVNVMRKAFHPEAGPLTDLTKLPGERESEMHMFSGAIGHAKNPGSHRDVAMSPTEAARLIIFASYLLSIVRQRSPEALPSL
;
A
#
# COMPACT_ATOMS: atom_id res chain seq x y z
N MET A 1 3.46 20.15 30.52
CA MET A 1 3.68 20.74 29.19
C MET A 1 2.93 19.91 28.16
N PRO A 2 2.32 20.49 27.12
CA PRO A 2 1.69 19.69 26.06
C PRO A 2 2.78 18.87 25.34
N VAL A 3 2.51 17.57 25.13
CA VAL A 3 3.45 16.65 24.45
C VAL A 3 3.86 17.26 23.11
N SER A 4 5.17 17.34 22.85
CA SER A 4 5.77 17.86 21.61
C SER A 4 6.62 16.79 20.93
N LEU A 5 7.08 17.07 19.71
CA LEU A 5 8.04 16.22 19.01
C LEU A 5 9.30 15.93 19.85
N LEU A 6 9.75 16.88 20.68
CA LEU A 6 10.90 16.71 21.57
C LEU A 6 10.67 15.65 22.66
N ASN A 7 9.41 15.39 23.04
CA ASN A 7 9.09 14.30 23.95
C ASN A 7 9.19 12.92 23.28
N ILE A 8 8.94 12.86 21.96
CA ILE A 8 8.99 11.61 21.18
C ILE A 8 10.41 11.33 20.71
N PHE A 9 11.14 12.38 20.30
CA PHE A 9 12.54 12.34 19.89
C PHE A 9 13.34 13.25 20.82
N PRO A 10 13.88 12.72 21.93
CA PRO A 10 14.65 13.54 22.87
C PRO A 10 16.01 13.98 22.33
N ARG A 11 16.53 13.29 21.30
CA ARG A 11 17.84 13.59 20.70
C ARG A 11 17.70 13.71 19.17
N PRO A 12 18.48 14.61 18.52
CA PRO A 12 18.46 14.75 17.07
C PRO A 12 18.68 13.43 16.32
N GLN A 13 19.58 12.57 16.81
CA GLN A 13 19.87 11.29 16.17
C GLN A 13 18.66 10.36 16.13
N ASP A 14 17.77 10.44 17.14
CA ASP A 14 16.57 9.61 17.18
C ASP A 14 15.57 10.03 16.11
N LEU A 15 15.48 11.34 15.81
CA LEU A 15 14.66 11.85 14.72
C LEU A 15 15.24 11.48 13.35
N MET A 16 16.56 11.63 13.18
CA MET A 16 17.25 11.36 11.91
C MET A 16 17.33 9.87 11.56
N ALA A 17 17.23 8.97 12.54
CA ALA A 17 17.23 7.52 12.32
C ALA A 17 15.89 6.99 11.79
N VAL A 18 14.84 7.80 11.82
CA VAL A 18 13.48 7.41 11.43
C VAL A 18 13.30 7.64 9.94
N ALA A 19 12.64 6.72 9.25
CA ALA A 19 12.30 6.89 7.85
C ALA A 19 11.36 8.10 7.66
N VAL A 20 11.47 8.79 6.52
CA VAL A 20 10.71 10.03 6.24
C VAL A 20 9.21 9.83 6.45
N GLU A 21 8.67 8.67 6.10
CA GLU A 21 7.25 8.35 6.20
C GLU A 21 6.77 8.16 7.64
N ASP A 22 7.61 7.52 8.46
CA ASP A 22 7.34 7.31 9.89
C ASP A 22 7.43 8.65 10.64
N LEU A 23 8.43 9.47 10.29
CA LEU A 23 8.58 10.83 10.80
C LEU A 23 7.37 11.69 10.41
N ALA A 24 6.95 11.66 9.15
CA ALA A 24 5.77 12.37 8.66
C ALA A 24 4.48 11.96 9.41
N THR A 25 4.33 10.65 9.66
CA THR A 25 3.18 10.09 10.39
C THR A 25 3.16 10.56 11.85
N VAL A 26 4.32 10.62 12.51
CA VAL A 26 4.44 11.24 13.85
C VAL A 26 4.14 12.72 13.78
N MET A 27 4.77 13.47 12.85
CA MET A 27 4.55 14.91 12.69
C MET A 27 3.08 15.26 12.53
N PHE A 28 2.30 14.46 11.80
CA PHE A 28 0.87 14.68 11.60
C PHE A 28 0.09 14.78 12.91
N GLU A 29 0.42 13.95 13.92
CA GLU A 29 -0.23 14.00 15.24
C GLU A 29 0.12 15.26 16.03
N PHE A 30 1.30 15.82 15.76
CA PHE A 30 1.85 16.98 16.46
C PHE A 30 1.68 18.28 15.68
N LEU A 31 0.95 18.27 14.56
CA LEU A 31 0.52 19.51 13.90
C LEU A 31 -0.40 20.27 14.86
N ARG A 32 -0.15 21.56 15.04
CA ARG A 32 -0.94 22.43 15.91
C ARG A 32 -1.61 23.54 15.10
N PRO A 33 -2.74 23.28 14.44
CA PRO A 33 -3.53 24.32 13.80
C PRO A 33 -4.04 25.34 14.82
N ASP A 34 -3.98 26.62 14.47
CA ASP A 34 -4.58 27.69 15.25
C ASP A 34 -6.12 27.69 15.15
N HIS A 35 -6.78 28.67 15.76
CA HIS A 35 -8.23 28.85 15.71
C HIS A 35 -8.80 29.02 14.29
N SER A 36 -7.96 29.39 13.32
CA SER A 36 -8.32 29.50 11.91
C SER A 36 -7.99 28.23 11.09
N GLY A 37 -7.49 27.19 11.76
CA GLY A 37 -7.13 25.91 11.17
C GLY A 37 -5.80 25.91 10.42
N ARG A 38 -4.94 26.91 10.65
CA ARG A 38 -3.63 27.07 10.00
C ARG A 38 -2.49 26.67 10.93
N PHE A 39 -1.44 26.09 10.37
CA PHE A 39 -0.16 25.90 11.06
C PHE A 39 0.99 26.34 10.15
N SER A 40 2.14 26.68 10.74
CA SER A 40 3.34 27.04 9.98
C SER A 40 4.42 25.98 10.16
N PHE A 41 5.37 25.92 9.22
CA PHE A 41 6.54 25.07 9.36
C PHE A 41 7.41 25.47 10.55
N VAL A 42 7.47 26.78 10.85
CA VAL A 42 8.17 27.32 12.03
C VAL A 42 7.61 26.72 13.33
N ALA A 43 6.27 26.55 13.43
CA ALA A 43 5.66 25.95 14.61
C ALA A 43 6.03 24.46 14.82
N LEU A 44 6.53 23.76 13.80
CA LEU A 44 7.09 22.41 13.95
C LEU A 44 8.54 22.48 14.44
N ILE A 45 9.33 23.42 13.92
CA ILE A 45 10.71 23.66 14.35
C ILE A 45 10.74 24.06 15.83
N ASP A 46 9.85 24.96 16.24
CA ASP A 46 9.77 25.46 17.63
C ASP A 46 9.45 24.35 18.65
N GLN A 47 8.93 23.20 18.21
CA GLN A 47 8.73 22.04 19.09
C GLN A 47 10.03 21.35 19.49
N LEU A 48 11.09 21.49 18.69
CA LEU A 48 12.41 20.89 18.90
C LEU A 48 13.45 21.93 19.38
N PHE A 49 13.24 23.20 19.04
CA PHE A 49 14.07 24.34 19.44
C PHE A 49 13.28 25.36 20.29
N PRO A 50 12.66 24.96 21.42
CA PRO A 50 11.97 25.91 22.29
C PRO A 50 12.95 26.89 22.94
N LEU A 51 12.46 28.07 23.34
CA LEU A 51 13.26 29.09 24.04
C LEU A 51 13.82 28.59 25.39
N ASN A 52 13.10 27.68 26.05
CA ASN A 52 13.50 27.13 27.35
C ASN A 52 13.92 25.67 27.18
N PRO A 53 15.05 25.24 27.77
CA PRO A 53 15.46 23.84 27.78
C PRO A 53 14.38 22.91 28.38
N PRO A 54 14.33 21.64 27.95
CA PRO A 54 15.23 21.01 26.98
C PRO A 54 14.98 21.50 25.54
N SER A 55 16.05 21.62 24.75
CA SER A 55 16.03 21.92 23.32
C SER A 55 17.12 21.12 22.62
N TYR A 56 16.98 20.90 21.32
CA TYR A 56 18.09 20.37 20.52
C TYR A 56 19.28 21.35 20.47
N PRO A 57 20.52 20.85 20.27
CA PRO A 57 21.68 21.70 20.05
C PRO A 57 21.56 22.49 18.75
N ASP A 58 21.95 23.77 18.75
CA ASP A 58 21.91 24.64 17.56
C ASP A 58 22.65 24.06 16.35
N ALA A 59 23.74 23.32 16.58
CA ALA A 59 24.51 22.66 15.53
C ALA A 59 23.69 21.63 14.73
N SER A 60 22.62 21.06 15.32
CA SER A 60 21.75 20.09 14.65
C SER A 60 20.55 20.73 13.93
N LYS A 61 20.43 22.07 13.98
CA LYS A 61 19.24 22.78 13.52
C LYS A 61 18.99 22.64 12.03
N GLU A 62 20.03 22.79 11.22
CA GLU A 62 19.90 22.70 9.76
C GLU A 62 19.44 21.30 9.32
N GLU A 63 20.12 20.25 9.79
CA GLU A 63 19.76 18.86 9.48
C GLU A 63 18.35 18.50 9.97
N THR A 64 17.99 18.95 11.18
CA THR A 64 16.64 18.74 11.73
C THR A 64 15.58 19.45 10.89
N MET A 65 15.85 20.68 10.44
CA MET A 65 14.95 21.41 9.56
C MET A 65 14.76 20.69 8.21
N ILE A 66 15.82 20.11 7.64
CA ILE A 66 15.73 19.33 6.40
C ILE A 66 14.83 18.10 6.62
N ALA A 67 15.04 17.33 7.69
CA ALA A 67 14.22 16.15 7.98
C ALA A 67 12.74 16.49 8.22
N LEU A 68 12.45 17.58 8.93
CA LEU A 68 11.07 18.07 9.08
C LEU A 68 10.49 18.53 7.73
N ALA A 69 11.28 19.14 6.86
CA ALA A 69 10.82 19.57 5.54
C ALA A 69 10.49 18.37 4.64
N GLU A 70 11.30 17.31 4.69
CA GLU A 70 11.03 16.04 4.00
C GLU A 70 9.72 15.41 4.49
N GLY A 71 9.53 15.33 5.82
CA GLY A 71 8.28 14.83 6.40
C GLY A 71 7.05 15.66 6.01
N LEU A 72 7.20 16.99 5.97
CA LEU A 72 6.11 17.88 5.53
C LEU A 72 5.79 17.73 4.03
N SER A 73 6.82 17.62 3.19
CA SER A 73 6.69 17.33 1.76
C SER A 73 5.98 16.00 1.51
N TRP A 74 6.26 15.00 2.34
CA TRP A 74 5.54 13.73 2.31
C TRP A 74 4.06 13.92 2.63
N LEU A 75 3.70 14.64 3.71
CA LEU A 75 2.31 14.93 4.06
C LEU A 75 1.56 15.68 2.96
N GLU A 76 2.24 16.61 2.27
CA GLU A 76 1.68 17.38 1.14
C GLU A 76 1.42 16.47 -0.07
N THR A 77 2.42 15.68 -0.48
CA THR A 77 2.30 14.69 -1.57
C THR A 77 1.20 13.67 -1.30
N HIS A 78 0.98 13.34 -0.04
CA HIS A 78 -0.05 12.40 0.38
C HIS A 78 -1.43 13.05 0.58
N GLY A 79 -1.56 14.35 0.31
CA GLY A 79 -2.81 15.09 0.36
C GLY A 79 -3.37 15.24 1.77
N LEU A 80 -2.52 15.18 2.79
CA LEU A 80 -2.90 15.37 4.19
C LEU A 80 -2.82 16.85 4.58
N VAL A 81 -1.86 17.58 4.03
CA VAL A 81 -1.73 19.02 4.20
C VAL A 81 -1.66 19.70 2.84
N ILE A 82 -2.05 20.97 2.77
CA ILE A 82 -1.83 21.83 1.61
C ILE A 82 -1.42 23.21 2.09
N LYS A 83 -0.71 23.97 1.27
CA LYS A 83 -0.51 25.41 1.49
C LYS A 83 -1.88 26.10 1.60
N ASP A 84 -2.03 27.02 2.55
CA ASP A 84 -3.27 27.78 2.68
C ASP A 84 -3.45 28.63 1.41
N PRO A 85 -4.52 28.45 0.62
CA PRO A 85 -4.74 29.22 -0.60
C PRO A 85 -4.87 30.73 -0.35
N ARG A 86 -5.18 31.15 0.89
CA ARG A 86 -5.27 32.56 1.29
C ARG A 86 -3.90 33.16 1.60
N GLN A 87 -2.93 32.34 2.03
CA GLN A 87 -1.58 32.76 2.43
C GLN A 87 -0.52 31.67 2.13
N PRO A 88 -0.28 31.36 0.85
CA PRO A 88 0.44 30.13 0.45
C PRO A 88 1.92 30.10 0.84
N ASN A 89 2.52 31.25 1.16
CA ASN A 89 3.96 31.35 1.47
C ASN A 89 4.30 31.02 2.93
N HIS A 90 3.32 31.00 3.84
CA HIS A 90 3.59 31.00 5.28
C HIS A 90 2.85 29.89 6.04
N PHE A 91 1.70 29.46 5.53
CA PHE A 91 0.80 28.59 6.28
C PHE A 91 0.34 27.39 5.47
N TYR A 92 0.09 26.31 6.20
CA TYR A 92 -0.54 25.09 5.73
C TYR A 92 -1.87 24.90 6.44
N ILE A 93 -2.78 24.18 5.81
CA ILE A 93 -4.05 23.73 6.39
C ILE A 93 -4.21 22.22 6.23
N LEU A 94 -4.92 21.59 7.17
CA LEU A 94 -5.33 20.20 7.02
C LEU A 94 -6.38 20.09 5.91
N THR A 95 -6.18 19.13 5.01
CA THR A 95 -7.17 18.83 3.97
C THR A 95 -8.44 18.22 4.59
N ARG A 96 -9.53 18.16 3.81
CA ARG A 96 -10.75 17.42 4.18
C ARG A 96 -10.44 15.96 4.57
N ARG A 97 -9.47 15.36 3.88
CA ARG A 97 -9.02 13.98 4.11
C ARG A 97 -8.29 13.84 5.45
N ALA A 98 -7.33 14.72 5.74
CA ALA A 98 -6.64 14.73 7.02
C ALA A 98 -7.59 14.91 8.20
N LYS A 99 -8.59 15.79 8.08
CA LYS A 99 -9.61 16.01 9.12
C LYS A 99 -10.48 14.77 9.41
N ALA A 100 -10.55 13.82 8.47
CA ALA A 100 -11.29 12.57 8.66
C ALA A 100 -10.46 11.50 9.41
N LEU A 101 -9.13 11.64 9.45
CA LEU A 101 -8.24 10.76 10.20
C LEU A 101 -8.22 11.18 11.68
N ARG A 102 -8.25 10.23 12.61
CA ARG A 102 -8.41 10.49 14.05
C ARG A 102 -7.13 10.32 14.88
N GLY A 103 -5.99 9.94 14.29
CA GLY A 103 -4.68 9.82 14.98
C GLY A 103 -3.63 9.02 14.20
N LYS A 104 -2.48 8.69 14.81
CA LYS A 104 -1.34 7.98 14.19
C LYS A 104 -1.77 6.72 13.47
N ALA A 105 -2.60 5.92 14.13
CA ALA A 105 -3.01 4.62 13.64
C ALA A 105 -3.78 4.75 12.32
N ASP A 106 -4.64 5.77 12.21
CA ASP A 106 -5.40 6.03 10.98
C ASP A 106 -4.49 6.54 9.86
N VAL A 107 -3.47 7.34 10.17
CA VAL A 107 -2.47 7.83 9.21
C VAL A 107 -1.58 6.69 8.74
N GLU A 108 -1.19 5.81 9.64
CA GLU A 108 -0.38 4.64 9.33
C GLU A 108 -1.16 3.62 8.49
N SER A 109 -2.43 3.39 8.82
CA SER A 109 -3.35 2.62 7.98
C SER A 109 -3.59 3.29 6.63
N TYR A 110 -3.69 4.62 6.58
CA TYR A 110 -3.82 5.37 5.33
C TYR A 110 -2.56 5.26 4.45
N ARG A 111 -1.37 5.38 5.05
CA ARG A 111 -0.07 5.16 4.41
C ARG A 111 -0.02 3.76 3.81
N LYS A 112 -0.32 2.75 4.63
CA LYS A 112 -0.40 1.35 4.20
C LYS A 112 -1.38 1.18 3.06
N GLY A 113 -2.58 1.75 3.15
CA GLY A 113 -3.61 1.69 2.10
C GLY A 113 -3.18 2.24 0.74
N ARG A 114 -2.24 3.18 0.69
CA ARG A 114 -1.67 3.68 -0.59
C ARG A 114 -0.57 2.81 -1.19
N ILE A 115 0.00 1.87 -0.41
CA ILE A 115 0.97 0.89 -0.92
C ILE A 115 0.30 -0.03 -1.95
N LEU A 116 -1.01 -0.28 -1.80
CA LEU A 116 -1.80 -1.02 -2.78
C LEU A 116 -2.44 -0.03 -3.78
N PRO A 117 -1.97 0.04 -5.03
CA PRO A 117 -2.55 0.92 -6.04
C PRO A 117 -3.87 0.31 -6.54
N VAL A 118 -4.97 0.62 -5.84
CA VAL A 118 -6.31 0.07 -6.10
C VAL A 118 -6.82 0.32 -7.51
N ASP A 119 -6.35 1.37 -8.19
CA ASP A 119 -6.71 1.69 -9.58
C ASP A 119 -6.17 0.66 -10.59
N LEU A 120 -5.16 -0.13 -10.19
CA LEU A 120 -4.64 -1.25 -10.99
C LEU A 120 -5.40 -2.57 -10.72
N LEU A 121 -6.42 -2.54 -9.87
CA LEU A 121 -7.23 -3.71 -9.53
C LEU A 121 -8.61 -3.60 -10.19
N GLY A 122 -9.10 -4.72 -10.73
CA GLY A 122 -10.49 -4.83 -11.16
C GLY A 122 -11.46 -4.67 -9.97
N PRO A 123 -12.68 -4.13 -10.15
CA PRO A 123 -13.62 -3.84 -9.06
C PRO A 123 -13.87 -5.04 -8.14
N ARG A 124 -14.01 -6.22 -8.74
CA ARG A 124 -14.25 -7.48 -8.01
C ARG A 124 -13.09 -7.88 -7.10
N LEU A 125 -11.86 -7.57 -7.50
CA LEU A 125 -10.67 -7.84 -6.70
C LEU A 125 -10.57 -6.84 -5.55
N VAL A 126 -10.86 -5.55 -5.81
CA VAL A 126 -10.92 -4.50 -4.78
C VAL A 126 -11.85 -4.91 -3.63
N ASP A 127 -13.08 -5.31 -3.96
CA ASP A 127 -14.09 -5.73 -2.97
C ASP A 127 -13.61 -6.87 -2.05
N LYS A 128 -12.72 -7.73 -2.56
CA LYS A 128 -12.23 -8.91 -1.84
C LYS A 128 -11.02 -8.67 -0.96
N VAL A 129 -10.20 -7.67 -1.28
CA VAL A 129 -8.85 -7.53 -0.68
C VAL A 129 -8.67 -6.21 0.07
N GLN A 130 -9.39 -5.15 -0.30
CA GLN A 130 -9.11 -3.82 0.20
C GLN A 130 -9.34 -3.73 1.72
N SER A 131 -10.44 -4.30 2.22
CA SER A 131 -10.77 -4.24 3.65
C SER A 131 -9.73 -4.95 4.53
N GLN A 132 -9.26 -6.11 4.07
CA GLN A 132 -8.26 -6.94 4.75
C GLN A 132 -6.90 -6.24 4.73
N PHE A 133 -6.51 -5.72 3.57
CA PHE A 133 -5.26 -5.00 3.40
C PHE A 133 -5.18 -3.74 4.27
N LEU A 134 -6.27 -2.97 4.39
CA LEU A 134 -6.35 -1.79 5.25
C LEU A 134 -6.27 -2.13 6.76
N ARG A 135 -6.77 -3.29 7.17
CA ARG A 135 -6.69 -3.78 8.55
C ARG A 135 -5.33 -4.39 8.90
N GLY A 136 -4.47 -4.64 7.91
CA GLY A 136 -3.19 -5.32 8.10
C GLY A 136 -3.25 -6.85 7.99
N ASP A 137 -4.40 -7.40 7.59
CA ASP A 137 -4.60 -8.84 7.34
C ASP A 137 -4.00 -9.23 5.97
N TYR A 138 -2.70 -9.06 5.82
CA TYR A 138 -2.00 -9.09 4.52
C TYR A 138 -1.98 -10.46 3.84
N ASP A 139 -1.69 -11.50 4.62
CA ASP A 139 -1.73 -12.90 4.19
C ASP A 139 -3.13 -13.29 3.71
N VAL A 140 -4.16 -12.87 4.44
CA VAL A 140 -5.57 -13.10 4.08
C VAL A 140 -5.91 -12.37 2.78
N ALA A 141 -5.47 -11.11 2.62
CA ALA A 141 -5.70 -10.34 1.40
C ALA A 141 -5.05 -11.02 0.17
N VAL A 142 -3.81 -11.49 0.28
CA VAL A 142 -3.13 -12.25 -0.78
C VAL A 142 -3.85 -13.55 -1.08
N PHE A 143 -4.24 -14.32 -0.05
CA PHE A 143 -4.97 -15.56 -0.25
C PHE A 143 -6.28 -15.34 -1.03
N GLN A 144 -7.05 -14.31 -0.67
CA GLN A 144 -8.29 -13.98 -1.38
C GLN A 144 -8.02 -13.55 -2.84
N ALA A 145 -6.94 -12.82 -3.09
CA ALA A 145 -6.55 -12.42 -4.45
C ALA A 145 -6.27 -13.63 -5.35
N PHE A 146 -5.44 -14.57 -4.88
CA PHE A 146 -5.09 -15.77 -5.66
C PHE A 146 -6.22 -16.80 -5.72
N LYS A 147 -7.12 -16.81 -4.72
CA LYS A 147 -8.39 -17.55 -4.82
C LYS A 147 -9.25 -17.02 -5.96
N GLU A 148 -9.32 -15.70 -6.17
CA GLU A 148 -10.04 -15.13 -7.32
C GLU A 148 -9.39 -15.53 -8.65
N VAL A 149 -8.05 -15.52 -8.75
CA VAL A 149 -7.34 -16.01 -9.95
C VAL A 149 -7.75 -17.45 -10.26
N GLU A 150 -7.77 -18.32 -9.26
CA GLU A 150 -8.16 -19.73 -9.43
C GLU A 150 -9.60 -19.88 -9.92
N VAL A 151 -10.54 -19.21 -9.26
CA VAL A 151 -11.97 -19.28 -9.59
C VAL A 151 -12.23 -18.71 -10.99
N ALA A 152 -11.64 -17.55 -11.31
CA ALA A 152 -11.78 -16.93 -12.62
C ALA A 152 -11.22 -17.81 -13.74
N THR A 153 -10.02 -18.37 -13.54
CA THR A 153 -9.38 -19.27 -14.50
C THR A 153 -10.21 -20.54 -14.70
N ARG A 154 -10.67 -21.17 -13.61
CA ARG A 154 -11.50 -22.38 -13.68
C ARG A 154 -12.77 -22.13 -14.48
N LYS A 155 -13.47 -21.03 -14.19
CA LYS A 155 -14.69 -20.63 -14.89
C LYS A 155 -14.42 -20.34 -16.37
N ALA A 156 -13.39 -19.57 -16.69
CA ALA A 156 -13.04 -19.21 -18.07
C ALA A 156 -12.67 -20.45 -18.90
N ALA A 157 -11.96 -21.41 -18.30
CA ALA A 157 -11.58 -22.67 -18.93
C ALA A 157 -12.69 -23.75 -18.93
N ARG A 158 -13.85 -23.46 -18.32
CA ARG A 158 -14.99 -24.40 -18.16
C ARG A 158 -14.59 -25.75 -17.55
N LEU A 159 -13.68 -25.72 -16.58
CA LEU A 159 -13.22 -26.93 -15.88
C LEU A 159 -14.17 -27.29 -14.72
N GLY A 160 -14.23 -28.58 -14.38
CA GLY A 160 -15.03 -29.08 -13.26
C GLY A 160 -14.51 -28.59 -11.89
N ASP A 161 -15.41 -28.53 -10.90
CA ASP A 161 -15.11 -28.06 -9.54
C ASP A 161 -14.17 -28.99 -8.75
N ASP A 162 -13.95 -30.22 -9.24
CA ASP A 162 -12.97 -31.17 -8.72
C ASP A 162 -11.52 -30.77 -9.03
N VAL A 163 -11.30 -29.89 -10.01
CA VAL A 163 -9.97 -29.39 -10.38
C VAL A 163 -9.63 -28.17 -9.53
N LEU A 164 -8.57 -28.29 -8.72
CA LEU A 164 -8.17 -27.26 -7.76
C LEU A 164 -6.69 -26.87 -7.88
N GLY A 165 -6.39 -25.65 -7.44
CA GLY A 165 -5.05 -25.11 -7.30
C GLY A 165 -4.21 -25.17 -8.58
N VAL A 166 -2.99 -25.70 -8.45
CA VAL A 166 -2.01 -25.80 -9.55
C VAL A 166 -2.56 -26.56 -10.75
N ASN A 167 -3.43 -27.55 -10.53
CA ASN A 167 -4.01 -28.36 -11.60
C ASN A 167 -5.00 -27.57 -12.47
N VAL A 168 -5.69 -26.56 -11.92
CA VAL A 168 -6.52 -25.64 -12.71
C VAL A 168 -5.65 -24.93 -13.74
N MET A 169 -4.52 -24.37 -13.30
CA MET A 169 -3.62 -23.60 -14.14
C MET A 169 -3.01 -24.45 -15.26
N ARG A 170 -2.52 -25.65 -14.91
CA ARG A 170 -1.92 -26.58 -15.88
C ARG A 170 -2.92 -27.04 -16.94
N LYS A 171 -4.17 -27.32 -16.55
CA LYS A 171 -5.22 -27.71 -17.51
C LYS A 171 -5.67 -26.53 -18.37
N ALA A 172 -5.90 -25.36 -17.76
CA ALA A 172 -6.40 -24.18 -18.45
C ALA A 172 -5.40 -23.63 -19.48
N PHE A 173 -4.11 -23.64 -19.16
CA PHE A 173 -3.02 -23.10 -19.99
C PHE A 173 -2.13 -24.20 -20.59
N HIS A 174 -2.63 -25.43 -20.74
CA HIS A 174 -1.85 -26.51 -21.35
C HIS A 174 -1.29 -26.09 -22.73
N PRO A 175 0.01 -26.26 -23.03
CA PRO A 175 0.65 -25.63 -24.20
C PRO A 175 0.04 -26.02 -25.56
N GLU A 176 -0.54 -27.22 -25.64
CA GLU A 176 -1.11 -27.77 -26.87
C GLU A 176 -2.64 -27.72 -26.92
N ALA A 177 -3.31 -27.77 -25.77
CA ALA A 177 -4.74 -28.07 -25.69
C ALA A 177 -5.49 -27.26 -24.63
N GLY A 178 -4.81 -26.32 -23.97
CA GLY A 178 -5.37 -25.51 -22.90
C GLY A 178 -6.45 -24.57 -23.44
N PRO A 179 -7.66 -24.56 -22.87
CA PRO A 179 -8.75 -23.67 -23.32
C PRO A 179 -8.41 -22.17 -23.29
N LEU A 180 -7.44 -21.76 -22.47
CA LEU A 180 -7.00 -20.37 -22.34
C LEU A 180 -5.62 -20.12 -22.98
N THR A 181 -5.04 -21.13 -23.63
CA THR A 181 -3.70 -21.03 -24.23
C THR A 181 -3.73 -20.19 -25.51
N ASP A 182 -2.74 -19.32 -25.65
CA ASP A 182 -2.50 -18.59 -26.88
C ASP A 182 -1.81 -19.45 -27.95
N LEU A 183 -2.59 -20.03 -28.85
CA LEU A 183 -2.02 -20.83 -29.92
C LEU A 183 -1.31 -20.00 -31.01
N THR A 184 -1.32 -18.65 -30.92
CA THR A 184 -0.54 -17.78 -31.82
C THR A 184 0.91 -17.60 -31.38
N LYS A 185 1.21 -17.81 -30.09
CA LYS A 185 2.56 -17.69 -29.50
C LYS A 185 3.44 -18.90 -29.82
N LEU A 186 4.76 -18.77 -29.63
CA LEU A 186 5.69 -19.89 -29.79
C LEU A 186 5.51 -20.94 -28.67
N PRO A 187 5.80 -22.23 -28.90
CA PRO A 187 5.62 -23.28 -27.90
C PRO A 187 6.25 -22.97 -26.52
N GLY A 188 7.48 -22.45 -26.49
CA GLY A 188 8.15 -22.10 -25.23
C GLY A 188 7.49 -20.94 -24.47
N GLU A 189 6.83 -20.01 -25.16
CA GLU A 189 6.07 -18.93 -24.51
C GLU A 189 4.78 -19.46 -23.87
N ARG A 190 4.13 -20.44 -24.51
CA ARG A 190 2.93 -21.11 -23.97
C ARG A 190 3.27 -21.90 -22.71
N GLU A 191 4.37 -22.64 -22.74
CA GLU A 191 4.89 -23.34 -21.56
C GLU A 191 5.24 -22.36 -20.43
N SER A 192 5.90 -21.25 -20.75
CA SER A 192 6.26 -20.23 -19.77
C SER A 192 5.02 -19.59 -19.12
N GLU A 193 3.97 -19.32 -19.88
CA GLU A 193 2.72 -18.77 -19.36
C GLU A 193 2.02 -19.78 -18.43
N MET A 194 1.95 -21.06 -18.81
CA MET A 194 1.46 -22.13 -17.93
C MET A 194 2.28 -22.22 -16.63
N HIS A 195 3.60 -22.17 -16.71
CA HIS A 195 4.50 -22.20 -15.56
C HIS A 195 4.32 -20.98 -14.66
N MET A 196 4.13 -19.79 -15.24
CA MET A 196 3.86 -18.56 -14.49
C MET A 196 2.58 -18.71 -13.66
N PHE A 197 1.46 -19.13 -14.26
CA PHE A 197 0.19 -19.29 -13.55
C PHE A 197 0.26 -20.38 -12.47
N SER A 198 0.78 -21.55 -12.83
CA SER A 198 0.86 -22.70 -11.92
C SER A 198 1.84 -22.44 -10.76
N GLY A 199 2.97 -21.80 -11.04
CA GLY A 199 3.94 -21.35 -10.05
C GLY A 199 3.37 -20.26 -9.14
N ALA A 200 2.61 -19.31 -9.68
CA ALA A 200 1.98 -18.24 -8.90
C ALA A 200 0.97 -18.79 -7.87
N ILE A 201 0.10 -19.71 -8.29
CA ILE A 201 -0.86 -20.38 -7.39
C ILE A 201 -0.12 -21.24 -6.34
N GLY A 202 0.87 -22.01 -6.78
CA GLY A 202 1.68 -22.82 -5.87
C GLY A 202 2.44 -21.97 -4.85
N HIS A 203 2.96 -20.81 -5.25
CA HIS A 203 3.70 -19.90 -4.38
C HIS A 203 2.80 -19.13 -3.42
N ALA A 204 1.67 -18.58 -3.88
CA ALA A 204 0.84 -17.70 -3.06
C ALA A 204 -0.11 -18.45 -2.10
N LYS A 205 -0.54 -19.68 -2.44
CA LYS A 205 -1.47 -20.45 -1.60
C LYS A 205 -0.80 -21.48 -0.69
N ASN A 206 0.42 -21.96 -0.98
CA ASN A 206 1.07 -22.99 -0.15
C ASN A 206 1.70 -22.50 1.18
N PRO A 207 2.34 -21.32 1.29
CA PRO A 207 3.05 -20.94 2.51
C PRO A 207 2.12 -20.65 3.70
N GLY A 208 1.00 -19.94 3.47
CA GLY A 208 0.07 -19.51 4.53
C GLY A 208 -0.80 -20.63 5.13
N SER A 209 -0.76 -21.84 4.57
CA SER A 209 -1.51 -22.99 5.11
C SER A 209 -0.74 -23.76 6.20
N HIS A 210 0.55 -23.49 6.38
CA HIS A 210 1.43 -24.28 7.24
C HIS A 210 2.36 -23.47 8.15
N ARG A 211 2.44 -22.14 8.00
CA ARG A 211 3.31 -21.26 8.81
C ARG A 211 2.67 -19.88 8.97
N ASP A 212 2.69 -19.36 10.20
CA ASP A 212 2.44 -17.93 10.46
C ASP A 212 3.65 -17.14 9.95
N VAL A 213 3.64 -16.77 8.67
CA VAL A 213 4.67 -15.90 8.09
C VAL A 213 4.18 -14.46 8.19
N ALA A 214 4.88 -13.65 8.96
CA ALA A 214 4.64 -12.21 9.00
C ALA A 214 4.92 -11.61 7.60
N MET A 215 3.85 -11.34 6.84
CA MET A 215 3.95 -10.74 5.51
C MET A 215 3.98 -9.21 5.61
N SER A 216 4.91 -8.59 4.91
CA SER A 216 4.97 -7.12 4.88
C SER A 216 3.85 -6.53 4.00
N PRO A 217 3.36 -5.30 4.28
CA PRO A 217 2.37 -4.63 3.43
C PRO A 217 2.82 -4.52 1.97
N THR A 218 4.11 -4.26 1.74
CA THR A 218 4.71 -4.10 0.41
C THR A 218 4.73 -5.41 -0.35
N GLU A 219 5.09 -6.52 0.30
CA GLU A 219 5.06 -7.85 -0.31
C GLU A 219 3.63 -8.26 -0.67
N ALA A 220 2.68 -8.03 0.23
CA ALA A 220 1.27 -8.30 -0.03
C ALA A 220 0.74 -7.47 -1.20
N ALA A 221 1.08 -6.18 -1.29
CA ALA A 221 0.67 -5.35 -2.42
C ALA A 221 1.23 -5.87 -3.75
N ARG A 222 2.52 -6.26 -3.79
CA ARG A 222 3.14 -6.85 -5.00
C ARG A 222 2.41 -8.12 -5.45
N LEU A 223 2.08 -8.99 -4.50
CA LEU A 223 1.36 -10.24 -4.78
C LEU A 223 -0.07 -9.99 -5.25
N ILE A 224 -0.79 -9.04 -4.64
CA ILE A 224 -2.15 -8.65 -5.07
C ILE A 224 -2.13 -8.05 -6.48
N ILE A 225 -1.13 -7.20 -6.79
CA ILE A 225 -0.96 -6.63 -8.13
C ILE A 225 -0.61 -7.70 -9.15
N PHE A 226 0.23 -8.68 -8.77
CA PHE A 226 0.52 -9.82 -9.63
C PHE A 226 -0.75 -10.66 -9.89
N ALA A 227 -1.58 -10.89 -8.87
CA ALA A 227 -2.88 -11.53 -9.06
C ALA A 227 -3.80 -10.74 -10.01
N SER A 228 -3.82 -9.40 -9.91
CA SER A 228 -4.55 -8.53 -10.85
C SER A 228 -4.06 -8.70 -12.29
N TYR A 229 -2.73 -8.74 -12.49
CA TYR A 229 -2.14 -8.99 -13.80
C TYR A 229 -2.56 -10.36 -14.37
N LEU A 230 -2.54 -11.42 -13.57
CA LEU A 230 -3.01 -12.74 -14.00
C LEU A 230 -4.50 -12.73 -14.40
N LEU A 231 -5.36 -12.05 -13.61
CA LEU A 231 -6.77 -11.89 -13.94
C LEU A 231 -6.98 -11.14 -15.26
N SER A 232 -6.15 -10.14 -15.54
CA SER A 232 -6.22 -9.40 -16.82
C SER A 232 -5.96 -10.30 -18.02
N ILE A 233 -4.99 -11.24 -17.91
CA ILE A 233 -4.71 -12.22 -18.95
C ILE A 233 -5.93 -13.14 -19.12
N VAL A 234 -6.47 -13.69 -18.02
CA VAL A 234 -7.66 -14.57 -18.07
C VAL A 234 -8.83 -13.87 -18.76
N ARG A 235 -9.07 -12.59 -18.45
CA ARG A 235 -10.11 -11.78 -19.08
C ARG A 235 -9.87 -11.60 -20.58
N GLN A 236 -8.63 -11.33 -21.00
CA GLN A 236 -8.29 -11.24 -22.43
C GLN A 236 -8.57 -12.56 -23.18
N ARG A 237 -8.35 -13.71 -22.52
CA ARG A 237 -8.62 -15.04 -23.12
C ARG A 237 -10.09 -15.41 -23.15
N SER A 238 -10.90 -14.86 -22.25
CA SER A 238 -12.33 -15.19 -22.14
C SER A 238 -13.19 -13.97 -21.76
N PRO A 239 -13.32 -12.98 -22.67
CA PRO A 239 -14.03 -11.72 -22.38
C PRO A 239 -15.53 -11.95 -22.11
N GLU A 240 -16.14 -12.97 -22.71
CA GLU A 240 -17.56 -13.30 -22.54
C GLU A 240 -17.88 -13.96 -21.18
N ALA A 241 -16.92 -14.71 -20.60
CA ALA A 241 -17.15 -15.44 -19.35
C ALA A 241 -17.05 -14.57 -18.09
N LEU A 242 -16.41 -13.40 -18.22
CA LEU A 242 -15.97 -12.53 -17.12
C LEU A 242 -16.19 -11.02 -17.41
N PRO A 243 -17.43 -10.55 -17.60
CA PRO A 243 -17.72 -9.16 -17.96
C PRO A 243 -17.53 -8.14 -16.80
N SER A 244 -17.41 -8.60 -15.54
CA SER A 244 -17.36 -7.75 -14.34
C SER A 244 -16.07 -7.85 -13.51
N LEU A 245 -15.03 -8.51 -14.05
CA LEU A 245 -13.65 -8.42 -13.52
C LEU A 245 -12.96 -7.21 -14.11
#